data_AF-A0A0R1UG03-F1
#
_entry.id   AF-A0A0R1UG03-F1
#
_cell.length_a   1.000
_cell.length_b   1.000
_cell.length_c   1.000
_cell.angle_alpha   90.00
_cell.angle_beta   90.00
_cell.angle_gamma   90.00
#
_symmetry.space_group_name_H-M   'P 1'
#
loop_
_entity.id
_entity.type
_entity.pdbx_description
1 polymer ?
#
loop_
_entity_poly.entity_id
_entity_poly.type
_entity_poly.pdbx_seq_one_letter_code
_entity_poly.pdbx_strand_id
1 'polypeptide(L)' 'MVEMKRQGKTQAELADLIKVNRSTFNQKLNRINGKDFYYSEASLIAKALHMQVSDFS' A
#
# COMPACT_ATOMS: atom_id res chain seq x y z
N MET A 1 -5.36 5.76 -3.30
CA MET A 1 -4.27 6.73 -3.61
C MET A 1 -4.53 8.16 -3.13
N VAL A 2 -5.79 8.55 -2.86
CA VAL A 2 -6.13 9.89 -2.35
C VAL A 2 -5.47 10.17 -0.99
N GLU A 3 -5.51 9.21 -0.06
CA GLU A 3 -4.87 9.34 1.26
C GLU A 3 -3.34 9.43 1.24
N MET A 4 -2.67 8.74 0.31
CA MET A 4 -1.22 8.90 0.13
C MET A 4 -0.86 10.33 -0.28
N LYS A 5 -1.61 10.90 -1.23
CA LYS A 5 -1.42 12.28 -1.69
C LYS A 5 -1.72 13.29 -0.57
N ARG A 6 -2.77 13.06 0.23
CA ARG A 6 -3.11 13.91 1.37
C ARG A 6 -2.05 13.92 2.46
N GLN A 7 -1.38 12.79 2.69
CA GLN A 7 -0.32 12.69 3.71
C GLN A 7 1.09 12.95 3.16
N GLY A 8 1.23 13.33 1.89
CA GLY A 8 2.52 13.56 1.25
C GLY A 8 3.41 12.31 1.13
N LYS A 9 2.84 11.10 1.30
CA LYS A 9 3.58 9.84 1.23
C LYS A 9 3.67 9.33 -0.19
N THR A 10 4.86 8.91 -0.57
CA THR A 10 5.13 8.34 -1.88
C THR A 10 4.86 6.84 -1.92
N GLN A 11 4.60 6.31 -3.12
CA GLN A 11 4.52 4.85 -3.33
C GLN A 11 5.84 4.15 -3.03
N ALA A 12 6.98 4.84 -3.18
CA ALA A 12 8.28 4.26 -2.87
C ALA A 12 8.41 4.00 -1.36
N GLU A 13 8.05 4.98 -0.52
CA GLU A 13 8.11 4.82 0.94
C GLU A 13 7.21 3.70 1.46
N LEU A 14 6.00 3.55 0.91
CA LEU A 14 5.10 2.46 1.30
C LEU A 14 5.56 1.11 0.76
N ALA A 15 6.25 1.09 -0.39
CA ALA A 15 6.84 -0.13 -0.94
C ALA A 15 8.01 -0.61 -0.07
N ASP A 16 8.87 0.32 0.38
CA ASP A 16 9.98 0.02 1.30
C ASP A 16 9.47 -0.53 2.64
N LEU A 17 8.36 0.00 3.15
CA LEU A 17 7.71 -0.47 4.38
C LEU A 17 7.37 -1.97 4.35
N ILE A 18 6.90 -2.45 3.20
CA ILE A 18 6.56 -3.87 2.99
C ILE A 18 7.66 -4.64 2.27
N LYS A 19 8.86 -4.06 2.12
CA LYS A 19 10.04 -4.65 1.49
C LYS A 19 9.81 -5.13 0.06
N VAL A 20 9.02 -4.39 -0.71
CA VAL A 20 8.83 -4.64 -2.15
C VAL A 20 9.31 -3.44 -2.96
N ASN A 21 9.60 -3.65 -4.24
CA ASN A 21 9.88 -2.53 -5.13
C ASN A 21 8.59 -1.77 -5.50
N ARG A 22 8.74 -0.50 -5.91
CA ARG A 22 7.61 0.36 -6.31
C ARG A 22 6.71 -0.27 -7.38
N SER A 23 7.28 -0.98 -8.36
CA SER A 23 6.50 -1.63 -9.42
C SER A 23 5.62 -2.74 -8.89
N THR A 24 6.12 -3.54 -7.94
CA THR A 24 5.38 -4.61 -7.28
C THR A 24 4.31 -4.05 -6.37
N PHE A 25 4.61 -2.97 -5.64
CA PHE A 25 3.61 -2.24 -4.86
C PHE A 25 2.48 -1.73 -5.76
N ASN A 26 2.81 -1.14 -6.92
CA ASN A 26 1.82 -0.65 -7.87
C ASN A 26 1.00 -1.79 -8.49
N GLN A 27 1.61 -2.95 -8.74
CA GLN A 27 0.87 -4.15 -9.17
C GLN A 27 -0.13 -4.60 -8.10
N LYS A 28 0.30 -4.71 -6.84
CA LYS A 28 -0.55 -5.07 -5.70
C LYS A 28 -1.68 -4.07 -5.50
N LEU A 29 -1.37 -2.77 -5.53
CA LEU A 29 -2.33 -1.68 -5.35
C LEU A 29 -3.44 -1.68 -6.40
N ASN A 30 -3.11 -2.00 -7.65
CA ASN A 30 -4.07 -2.03 -8.75
C ASN A 30 -4.64 -3.45 -8.99
N ARG A 31 -4.36 -4.40 -8.09
CA ARG A 31 -4.71 -5.83 -8.22
C ARG A 31 -4.34 -6.44 -9.59
N ILE A 32 -3.23 -5.97 -10.18
CA ILE A 32 -2.76 -6.42 -11.50
C ILE A 32 -2.24 -7.86 -11.39
N ASN A 33 -2.62 -8.71 -12.35
CA ASN A 33 -2.26 -10.13 -12.40
C ASN A 33 -2.66 -10.91 -11.14
N GLY A 34 -3.73 -10.49 -10.45
CA GLY A 34 -4.20 -11.15 -9.23
C GLY A 34 -3.25 -10.99 -8.04
N LYS A 35 -2.25 -10.11 -8.14
CA LYS A 35 -1.42 -9.75 -6.98
C LYS A 35 -2.19 -8.78 -6.12
N ASP A 36 -2.42 -9.14 -4.87
CA ASP A 36 -2.96 -8.25 -3.85
C ASP A 36 -1.99 -8.12 -2.68
N PHE A 37 -2.26 -7.18 -1.78
CA PHE A 37 -1.56 -7.10 -0.51
C PHE A 37 -1.96 -8.26 0.39
N TYR A 38 -0.98 -8.90 1.03
CA TYR A 38 -1.26 -9.79 2.15
C TYR A 38 -1.81 -8.96 3.31
N TYR A 39 -2.61 -9.57 4.18
CA TYR A 39 -3.18 -8.89 5.35
C TYR A 39 -2.12 -8.17 6.21
N SER A 40 -0.95 -8.80 6.38
CA SER A 40 0.19 -8.20 7.08
C SER A 40 0.74 -6.95 6.38
N GLU A 41 0.86 -6.98 5.04
CA GLU A 41 1.29 -5.83 4.24
C GLU A 41 0.26 -4.71 4.31
N ALA A 42 -1.02 -5.03 4.10
CA ALA A 42 -2.12 -4.08 4.18
C ALA A 42 -2.20 -3.43 5.57
N SER A 43 -1.99 -4.20 6.64
CA SER A 43 -1.95 -3.71 8.03
C SER A 43 -0.80 -2.73 8.26
N LEU A 44 0.39 -3.01 7.73
CA LEU A 44 1.53 -2.10 7.81
C LEU A 44 1.25 -0.79 7.06
N ILE A 45 0.72 -0.87 5.84
CA ILE A 45 0.39 0.30 5.03
C ILE A 45 -0.72 1.11 5.70
N ALA A 46 -1.76 0.45 6.21
CA ALA A 46 -2.85 1.08 6.94
C ALA A 46 -2.34 1.83 8.18
N LYS A 47 -1.45 1.20 8.96
CA LYS A 47 -0.80 1.85 10.11
C LYS A 47 0.03 3.05 9.69
N ALA A 48 0.79 2.94 8.61
CA ALA A 48 1.60 4.04 8.09
C ALA A 48 0.76 5.21 7.56
N LEU A 49 -0.45 4.91 7.07
CA LEU A 49 -1.42 5.90 6.58
C LEU A 49 -2.45 6.31 7.64
N HIS A 50 -2.35 5.84 8.89
CA HIS A 50 -3.38 6.06 9.92
C HIS A 50 -4.81 5.75 9.44
N MET A 51 -4.97 4.72 8.60
CA MET A 51 -6.25 4.25 8.06
C MET A 51 -6.60 2.89 8.65
N GLN A 52 -7.84 2.43 8.45
CA GLN A 52 -8.21 1.06 8.73
C GLN A 52 -7.89 0.17 7.53
N VAL A 53 -7.57 -1.10 7.77
CA VAL A 53 -7.33 -2.08 6.69
C VAL A 53 -8.59 -2.27 5.82
N SER A 54 -9.77 -2.05 6.39
CA SER A 54 -11.04 -2.04 5.67
C SER A 54 -11.14 -0.96 4.60
N ASP A 55 -10.37 0.14 4.71
CA ASP A 55 -10.32 1.20 3.70
C ASP A 55 -9.56 0.77 2.42
N PHE A 56 -8.94 -0.42 2.42
CA PHE A 56 -8.29 -1.02 1.25
C PHE A 56 -9.21 -1.97 0.46
N SER A 57 -10.41 -2.29 0.97
CA SER A 57 -11.31 -3.28 0.37
C SER A 57 -11.92 -2.82 -0.95
#